data_AF-A0A1J8PTE4-F1
#
_entry.id   AF-A0A1J8PTE4-F1
#
_cell.length_a   1.000
_cell.length_b   1.000
_cell.length_c   1.000
_cell.angle_alpha   90.00
_cell.angle_beta   90.00
_cell.angle_gamma   90.00
#
_symmetry.space_group_name_H-M   'P 1'
#
loop_
_entity.id
_entity.type
_entity.pdbx_description
1 polymer ?
#
loop_
_entity_poly.entity_id
_entity_poly.type
_entity_poly.pdbx_seq_one_letter_code
_entity_poly.pdbx_strand_id
1 'polypeptide(L)'
;MPHTQQIHTGDPAYASPVIRPPSPASSVGTAYGPDETSLSDLELSQDAFERKWTANLRLDEPKDEEVHNLKDVLIIPPSDPVEQKLLFEEILRGFRQRVQELEEDEIFQQTLMKGSQVGKEQLPSANNIDTLIQDMMGSSICHDARHVSDGPWNRHNIADETSSNMRTA
;
A
#
# COMPACT_ATOMS: atom_id res chain seq x y z
N MET A 1 62.70 -30.88 -2.58
CA MET A 1 63.13 -29.72 -1.76
C MET A 1 61.87 -28.99 -1.30
N PRO A 2 61.49 -28.98 -0.02
CA PRO A 2 60.40 -28.12 0.42
C PRO A 2 60.91 -26.68 0.60
N HIS A 3 60.26 -25.73 -0.08
CA HIS A 3 60.46 -24.30 0.15
C HIS A 3 59.79 -23.90 1.46
N THR A 4 60.59 -23.52 2.46
CA THR A 4 60.12 -22.82 3.65
C THR A 4 59.76 -21.39 3.27
N GLN A 5 58.45 -21.09 3.16
CA GLN A 5 57.99 -19.72 3.03
C GLN A 5 58.09 -19.02 4.40
N GLN A 6 58.94 -18.00 4.47
CA GLN A 6 59.02 -17.09 5.61
C GLN A 6 57.72 -16.30 5.73
N ILE A 7 57.03 -16.44 6.86
CA ILE A 7 55.81 -15.70 7.17
C ILE A 7 56.23 -14.36 7.77
N HIS A 8 55.95 -13.27 7.07
CA HIS A 8 56.14 -11.91 7.56
C HIS A 8 55.03 -11.57 8.58
N THR A 9 55.41 -11.40 9.85
CA THR A 9 54.53 -11.07 10.98
C THR A 9 54.10 -9.61 10.96
N GLY A 10 53.21 -9.22 10.04
CA GLY A 10 52.74 -7.83 9.97
C GLY A 10 51.57 -7.52 9.04
N ASP A 11 51.08 -8.49 8.26
CA ASP A 11 49.95 -8.29 7.35
C ASP A 11 48.66 -8.86 8.00
N PRO A 12 47.49 -8.18 7.93
CA PRO A 12 46.25 -8.75 8.44
C PRO A 12 45.98 -10.07 7.73
N ALA A 13 45.64 -11.10 8.52
CA ALA A 13 45.40 -12.44 7.99
C ALA A 13 44.27 -12.39 6.94
N TYR A 14 44.64 -12.41 5.66
CA TYR A 14 43.69 -12.63 4.58
C TYR A 14 42.96 -13.94 4.86
N ALA A 15 41.63 -13.91 4.81
CA ALA A 15 40.81 -15.09 5.01
C ALA A 15 41.29 -16.22 4.10
N SER A 16 41.40 -17.43 4.65
CA SER A 16 41.80 -18.60 3.87
C SER A 16 40.89 -18.75 2.64
N PRO A 17 41.45 -19.02 1.44
CA PRO A 17 40.65 -19.15 0.23
C PRO A 17 39.56 -20.20 0.42
N VAL A 18 38.30 -19.84 0.17
CA VAL A 18 37.18 -20.77 0.21
C VAL A 18 37.37 -21.79 -0.91
N ILE A 19 37.78 -23.01 -0.56
CA ILE A 19 37.87 -24.14 -1.49
C ILE A 19 36.43 -24.56 -1.81
N ARG A 20 35.92 -24.07 -2.95
CA ARG A 20 34.64 -24.54 -3.49
C ARG A 20 34.90 -25.84 -4.27
N PRO A 21 34.01 -26.85 -4.21
CA PRO A 21 34.06 -27.92 -5.19
C PRO A 21 33.99 -27.30 -6.60
N PRO A 22 34.68 -27.88 -7.61
CA PRO A 22 34.53 -27.42 -8.98
C PRO A 22 33.04 -27.44 -9.35
N SER A 23 32.56 -26.38 -10.00
CA SER A 23 31.20 -26.36 -10.58
C SER A 23 30.98 -27.67 -11.35
N PRO A 24 29.79 -28.29 -11.30
CA PRO A 24 29.53 -29.51 -12.04
C PRO A 24 29.98 -29.30 -13.49
N ALA A 25 30.90 -30.15 -13.95
CA ALA A 25 31.38 -30.11 -15.32
C ALA A 25 30.18 -30.37 -16.23
N SER A 26 29.71 -29.30 -16.87
CA SER A 26 28.85 -29.23 -18.04
C SER A 26 28.35 -30.58 -18.57
N SER A 27 27.34 -31.16 -17.92
CA SER A 27 26.45 -32.16 -18.50
C SER A 27 25.31 -32.39 -17.53
N VAL A 28 24.33 -31.48 -17.58
CA VAL A 28 22.97 -31.91 -17.25
C VAL A 28 22.68 -33.01 -18.28
N GLY A 29 22.52 -34.26 -17.82
CA GLY A 29 22.28 -35.42 -18.66
C GLY A 29 20.89 -35.40 -19.32
N THR A 30 20.54 -34.31 -20.02
CA THR A 30 19.41 -34.28 -20.92
C THR A 30 19.81 -35.08 -22.15
N ALA A 31 19.52 -36.38 -22.13
CA ALA A 31 19.40 -37.13 -23.36
C ALA A 31 18.21 -36.51 -24.12
N TYR A 32 18.52 -35.64 -25.09
CA TYR A 32 17.50 -35.17 -26.02
C TYR A 32 16.94 -36.39 -26.76
N GLY A 33 15.62 -36.48 -26.85
CA GLY A 33 14.95 -37.52 -27.61
C GLY A 33 15.30 -37.44 -29.10
N PRO A 34 14.79 -38.39 -29.91
CA PRO A 34 14.83 -38.26 -31.36
C PRO A 34 14.32 -36.88 -31.79
N ASP A 35 14.90 -36.34 -32.85
CA ASP A 35 14.45 -35.08 -33.43
C ASP A 35 12.98 -35.18 -33.86
N GLU A 36 12.14 -34.31 -33.32
CA GLU A 36 10.71 -34.23 -33.62
C GLU A 36 10.41 -33.17 -34.68
N THR A 37 11.44 -32.58 -35.31
CA THR A 37 11.22 -31.67 -36.44
C THR A 37 10.56 -32.42 -37.60
N SER A 38 9.40 -31.92 -38.03
CA SER A 38 8.67 -32.49 -39.16
C SER A 38 9.42 -32.20 -40.46
N LEU A 39 9.57 -33.20 -41.33
CA LEU A 39 10.17 -33.01 -42.67
C LEU A 39 9.40 -31.98 -43.52
N SER A 40 8.11 -31.79 -43.27
CA SER A 40 7.31 -30.75 -43.90
C SER A 40 7.82 -29.33 -43.64
N ASP A 41 8.50 -29.13 -42.51
CA ASP A 41 8.92 -27.80 -42.05
C ASP A 41 10.22 -27.36 -42.72
N LEU A 42 10.98 -28.30 -43.28
CA LEU A 42 12.14 -28.06 -44.13
C LEU A 42 11.76 -27.51 -45.52
N GLU A 43 10.54 -27.79 -45.98
CA GLU A 43 10.04 -27.34 -47.29
C GLU A 43 9.41 -25.94 -47.23
N LEU A 44 9.22 -25.38 -46.03
CA LEU A 44 8.62 -24.06 -45.83
C LEU A 44 9.67 -22.96 -46.00
N SER A 45 9.23 -21.81 -46.52
CA SER A 45 10.00 -20.58 -46.39
C SER A 45 10.06 -20.15 -44.92
N GLN A 46 11.08 -19.38 -44.55
CA GLN A 46 11.26 -18.90 -43.18
C GLN A 46 10.01 -18.18 -42.66
N ASP A 47 9.43 -17.25 -43.43
CA ASP A 47 8.20 -16.53 -43.06
C ASP A 47 7.01 -17.48 -42.82
N ALA A 48 6.88 -18.53 -43.64
CA ALA A 48 5.78 -19.49 -43.51
C ALA A 48 5.96 -20.39 -42.28
N PHE A 49 7.20 -20.80 -42.00
CA PHE A 49 7.57 -21.52 -40.79
C PHE A 49 7.27 -20.69 -39.54
N GLU A 50 7.72 -19.43 -39.51
CA GLU A 50 7.48 -18.52 -38.38
C GLU A 50 5.98 -18.32 -38.14
N ARG A 51 5.19 -18.03 -39.17
CA ARG A 51 3.72 -17.90 -39.04
C ARG A 51 3.05 -19.15 -38.50
N LYS A 52 3.46 -20.34 -38.96
CA LYS A 52 2.94 -21.62 -38.47
C LYS A 52 3.20 -21.77 -36.97
N TRP A 53 4.40 -21.43 -36.51
CA TRP A 53 4.77 -21.57 -35.10
C TRP A 53 4.21 -20.47 -34.22
N THR A 54 4.15 -19.22 -34.68
CA THR A 54 3.47 -18.14 -33.97
C THR A 54 1.99 -18.49 -33.74
N ALA A 55 1.32 -19.06 -34.75
CA ALA A 55 -0.06 -19.52 -34.62
C ALA A 55 -0.19 -20.75 -33.70
N ASN A 56 0.78 -21.67 -33.70
CA ASN A 56 0.77 -22.83 -32.81
C ASN A 56 0.97 -22.44 -31.35
N LEU A 57 1.93 -21.55 -31.10
CA LEU A 57 2.28 -21.05 -29.78
C LEU A 57 1.27 -20.04 -29.23
N ARG A 58 0.40 -19.49 -30.08
CA ARG A 58 -0.67 -18.53 -29.74
C ARG A 58 -0.14 -17.33 -28.93
N LEU A 59 1.06 -16.87 -29.27
CA LEU A 59 1.70 -15.76 -28.56
C LEU A 59 0.98 -14.42 -28.77
N ASP A 60 0.25 -14.31 -29.88
CA ASP A 60 -0.54 -13.12 -30.22
C ASP A 60 -1.97 -13.16 -29.62
N GLU A 61 -2.37 -14.26 -28.99
CA GLU A 61 -3.68 -14.38 -28.34
C GLU A 61 -3.59 -13.86 -26.90
N PRO A 62 -4.54 -13.02 -26.44
CA PRO A 62 -4.55 -12.55 -25.06
C PRO A 62 -4.75 -13.73 -24.11
N LYS A 63 -4.04 -13.73 -22.99
CA LYS A 63 -4.21 -14.76 -21.97
C LYS A 63 -5.60 -14.70 -21.36
N ASP A 64 -6.10 -15.82 -20.87
CA ASP A 64 -7.39 -15.87 -20.17
C ASP A 64 -7.47 -14.83 -19.04
N GLU A 65 -6.40 -14.65 -18.28
CA GLU A 65 -6.30 -13.63 -17.23
C GLU A 65 -6.42 -12.20 -17.77
N GLU A 66 -5.87 -11.91 -18.95
CA GLU A 66 -5.96 -10.61 -19.60
C GLU A 66 -7.39 -10.37 -20.11
N VAL A 67 -8.05 -11.41 -20.64
CA VAL A 67 -9.46 -11.36 -21.04
C VAL A 67 -10.38 -11.13 -19.83
N HIS A 68 -10.11 -11.77 -18.69
CA HIS A 68 -10.88 -11.55 -17.45
C HIS A 68 -10.59 -10.18 -16.80
N ASN A 69 -9.39 -9.62 -17.04
CA ASN A 69 -8.98 -8.31 -16.53
C ASN A 69 -9.25 -7.16 -17.51
N LEU A 70 -9.78 -7.42 -18.71
CA LEU A 70 -10.57 -6.47 -19.48
C LEU A 70 -11.88 -6.19 -18.72
N LYS A 71 -11.75 -5.62 -17.52
CA LYS A 71 -12.89 -5.17 -16.73
C LYS A 71 -13.49 -4.00 -17.48
N ASP A 72 -14.79 -4.14 -17.78
CA ASP A 72 -15.62 -3.01 -18.16
C ASP A 72 -15.35 -1.87 -17.19
N VAL A 73 -15.12 -0.69 -17.75
CA VAL A 73 -14.88 0.51 -16.95
C VAL A 73 -16.11 0.71 -16.08
N LEU A 74 -15.98 0.47 -14.76
CA LEU A 74 -17.09 0.49 -13.80
C LEU A 74 -17.86 1.83 -13.81
N ILE A 75 -17.20 2.89 -14.27
CA ILE A 75 -17.75 4.23 -14.39
C ILE A 75 -17.33 4.80 -15.75
N ILE A 76 -18.22 4.78 -16.73
CA ILE A 76 -17.98 5.45 -18.01
C ILE A 76 -18.03 6.96 -17.76
N PRO A 77 -16.95 7.72 -18.03
CA PRO A 77 -16.98 9.16 -17.85
C PRO A 77 -17.99 9.78 -18.82
N PRO A 78 -18.91 10.63 -18.35
CA PRO A 78 -19.84 11.32 -19.22
C PRO A 78 -19.08 12.29 -20.13
N SER A 79 -19.58 12.50 -21.35
CA SER A 79 -18.94 13.37 -22.34
C SER A 79 -19.18 14.86 -22.07
N ASP A 80 -20.21 15.21 -21.30
CA ASP A 80 -20.52 16.60 -20.94
C ASP A 80 -19.70 17.03 -19.72
N PRO A 81 -18.95 18.15 -19.78
CA PRO A 81 -18.21 18.68 -18.64
C PRO A 81 -19.07 18.99 -17.41
N VAL A 82 -20.37 19.28 -17.57
CA VAL A 82 -21.26 19.53 -16.43
C VAL A 82 -21.59 18.21 -15.71
N GLU A 83 -22.00 17.19 -16.45
CA GLU A 83 -22.27 15.86 -15.92
C GLU A 83 -21.03 15.24 -15.27
N GLN A 84 -19.85 15.48 -15.85
CA GLN A 84 -18.59 15.01 -15.29
C GLN A 84 -18.30 15.60 -13.91
N LYS A 85 -18.58 16.90 -13.71
CA LYS A 85 -18.43 17.55 -12.40
C LYS A 85 -19.42 16.98 -11.38
N LEU A 86 -20.68 16.77 -11.78
CA LEU A 86 -21.69 16.20 -10.90
C LEU A 86 -21.33 14.77 -10.46
N LEU A 87 -20.87 13.95 -11.40
CA LEU A 87 -20.41 12.60 -11.10
C LEU A 87 -19.20 12.61 -10.14
N PHE A 88 -18.25 13.53 -10.35
CA PHE A 88 -17.10 13.66 -9.48
C PHE A 88 -17.50 14.06 -8.05
N GLU A 89 -18.38 15.04 -7.90
CA GLU A 89 -18.89 15.46 -6.59
C GLU A 89 -19.66 14.33 -5.89
N GLU A 90 -20.43 13.55 -6.63
CA GLU A 90 -21.13 12.37 -6.13
C GLU A 90 -20.16 11.31 -5.59
N ILE A 91 -19.13 10.98 -6.38
CA ILE A 91 -18.08 10.02 -5.99
C ILE A 91 -17.36 10.51 -4.74
N LEU A 92 -16.98 11.79 -4.69
CA LEU A 92 -16.30 12.35 -3.52
C LEU A 92 -17.20 12.38 -2.29
N ARG A 93 -18.49 12.65 -2.44
CA ARG A 93 -19.46 12.58 -1.35
C ARG A 93 -19.56 11.16 -0.80
N GLY A 94 -19.72 10.17 -1.68
CA GLY A 94 -19.75 8.76 -1.28
C GLY A 94 -18.47 8.31 -0.59
N PHE A 95 -17.31 8.75 -1.09
CA PHE A 95 -16.03 8.45 -0.46
C PHE A 95 -15.93 9.05 0.95
N ARG A 96 -16.28 10.33 1.13
CA ARG A 96 -16.28 10.99 2.44
C ARG A 96 -17.22 10.30 3.43
N GLN A 97 -18.42 9.94 2.98
CA GLN A 97 -19.37 9.19 3.81
C GLN A 97 -18.78 7.85 4.24
N ARG A 98 -18.17 7.11 3.30
CA ARG A 98 -17.61 5.80 3.61
C ARG A 98 -16.42 5.88 4.58
N VAL A 99 -15.60 6.92 4.47
CA VAL A 99 -14.52 7.18 5.44
C VAL A 99 -15.10 7.46 6.82
N GLN A 100 -16.13 8.31 6.91
CA GLN A 100 -16.82 8.59 8.18
C GLN A 100 -17.37 7.32 8.82
N GLU A 101 -18.03 6.45 8.05
CA GLU A 101 -18.53 5.16 8.54
C GLU A 101 -17.40 4.28 9.11
N LEU A 102 -16.23 4.27 8.46
CA LEU A 102 -15.07 3.50 8.94
C LEU A 102 -14.48 4.08 10.23
N GLU A 103 -14.45 5.41 10.37
CA GLU A 103 -14.04 6.08 11.62
C GLU A 103 -15.02 5.76 12.76
N GLU A 104 -16.32 5.80 12.49
CA GLU A 104 -17.36 5.42 13.46
C GLU A 104 -17.24 3.95 13.87
N ASP A 105 -17.01 3.05 12.90
CA ASP A 105 -16.78 1.63 13.15
C ASP A 105 -15.51 1.41 14.00
N GLU A 106 -14.42 2.15 13.75
CA GLU A 106 -13.19 2.07 14.54
C GLU A 106 -13.43 2.52 15.98
N ILE A 107 -14.11 3.66 16.19
CA ILE A 107 -14.48 4.16 17.52
C ILE A 107 -15.37 3.15 18.24
N PHE A 108 -16.35 2.57 17.55
CA PHE A 108 -17.23 1.55 18.09
C PHE A 108 -16.44 0.31 18.52
N GLN A 109 -15.57 -0.21 17.65
CA GLN A 109 -14.73 -1.36 17.96
C GLN A 109 -13.76 -1.08 19.11
N GLN A 110 -13.15 0.10 19.14
CA GLN A 110 -12.27 0.50 20.24
C GLN A 110 -13.04 0.59 21.56
N THR A 111 -14.25 1.14 21.54
CA THR A 111 -15.16 1.19 22.70
C THR A 111 -15.56 -0.21 23.15
N LEU A 112 -15.87 -1.10 22.21
CA LEU A 112 -16.21 -2.49 22.49
C LEU A 112 -15.03 -3.26 23.11
N MET A 113 -13.82 -3.08 22.58
CA MET A 113 -12.58 -3.70 23.08
C MET A 113 -12.18 -3.16 24.47
N LYS A 114 -12.32 -1.86 24.70
CA LYS A 114 -12.10 -1.25 26.03
C LYS A 114 -13.20 -1.64 27.03
N GLY A 115 -14.37 -2.03 26.54
CA GLY A 115 -15.56 -2.36 27.32
C GLY A 115 -16.11 -1.16 28.08
N SER A 116 -17.19 -1.38 28.85
CA SER A 116 -17.66 -0.39 29.82
C SER A 116 -16.66 -0.31 30.97
N GLN A 117 -15.84 0.74 31.00
CA GLN A 117 -14.98 1.06 32.13
C GLN A 117 -15.74 1.74 33.28
N VAL A 118 -17.08 1.80 33.18
CA VAL A 118 -17.99 2.23 34.26
C VAL A 118 -17.82 1.27 35.44
N GLY A 119 -16.92 1.63 36.36
CA GLY A 119 -16.56 0.83 37.54
C GLY A 119 -15.06 0.55 37.71
N LYS A 120 -14.20 0.86 36.73
CA LYS A 120 -12.74 0.80 36.86
C LYS A 120 -12.08 2.15 37.08
N GLU A 121 -12.81 3.26 36.89
CA GLU A 121 -12.35 4.57 37.38
C GLU A 121 -12.16 4.48 38.89
N GLN A 122 -10.91 4.61 39.31
CA GLN A 122 -10.56 4.79 40.71
C GLN A 122 -11.33 6.04 41.18
N LEU A 123 -12.35 5.84 42.03
CA LEU A 123 -12.98 6.97 42.69
C LEU A 123 -11.86 7.79 43.33
N PRO A 124 -11.76 9.11 43.05
CA PRO A 124 -10.75 9.95 43.64
C PRO A 124 -10.89 9.88 45.17
N SER A 125 -10.00 9.11 45.81
CA SER A 125 -9.96 8.93 47.25
C SER A 125 -9.17 10.09 47.82
N ALA A 126 -9.84 11.24 47.91
CA ALA A 126 -9.31 12.42 48.57
C ALA A 126 -9.92 12.52 49.97
N ASN A 127 -9.07 12.63 50.99
CA ASN A 127 -9.50 12.78 52.38
C ASN A 127 -9.99 14.21 52.71
N ASN A 128 -9.91 15.14 51.75
CA ASN A 128 -10.38 16.52 51.88
C ASN A 128 -11.25 16.90 50.67
N ILE A 129 -12.40 17.52 50.94
CA ILE A 129 -13.38 17.92 49.93
C ILE A 129 -12.79 18.96 48.98
N ASP A 130 -11.98 19.89 49.48
CA ASP A 130 -11.37 20.95 48.66
C ASP A 130 -10.37 20.36 47.63
N THR A 131 -9.59 19.37 48.05
CA THR A 131 -8.67 18.66 47.14
C THR A 131 -9.41 17.83 46.11
N LEU A 132 -10.56 17.23 46.48
CA LEU A 132 -11.42 16.51 45.56
C LEU A 132 -11.98 17.43 44.46
N ILE A 133 -12.49 18.60 44.85
CA ILE A 133 -13.06 19.59 43.93
C ILE A 133 -11.96 20.13 43.01
N GLN A 134 -10.77 20.40 43.55
CA GLN A 134 -9.62 20.86 42.75
C GLN A 134 -9.17 19.81 41.72
N ASP A 135 -9.11 18.53 42.10
CA ASP A 135 -8.74 17.43 41.20
C ASP A 135 -9.79 17.25 40.09
N MET A 136 -11.08 17.36 40.42
CA MET A 136 -12.16 17.26 39.44
C MET A 136 -12.20 18.44 38.45
N MET A 137 -11.80 19.64 38.88
CA MET A 137 -11.73 20.82 38.00
C MET A 137 -10.42 20.90 37.19
N GLY A 138 -9.33 20.29 37.64
CA GLY A 138 -8.03 20.32 36.97
C GLY A 138 -7.82 19.22 35.93
N SER A 139 -8.42 18.04 36.15
CA SER A 139 -8.19 16.85 35.31
C SER A 139 -8.86 16.93 33.93
N SER A 140 -9.95 17.68 33.79
CA SER A 140 -10.69 17.82 32.53
C SER A 140 -10.07 18.82 31.54
N ILE A 141 -9.10 19.64 31.98
CA ILE A 141 -8.53 20.72 31.16
C ILE A 141 -7.12 20.40 30.64
N CYS A 142 -6.37 19.47 31.26
CA CYS A 142 -4.95 19.31 30.96
C CYS A 142 -4.53 17.97 30.32
N HIS A 143 -5.34 16.90 30.37
CA HIS A 143 -4.89 15.59 29.87
C HIS A 143 -5.24 15.28 28.41
N ASP A 144 -6.17 16.01 27.78
CA ASP A 144 -6.58 15.82 26.37
C ASP A 144 -6.11 16.90 25.39
N ALA A 145 -5.30 17.87 25.82
CA ALA A 145 -4.78 18.91 24.93
C ALA A 145 -3.70 18.42 23.94
N ARG A 146 -3.34 17.13 23.94
CA ARG A 146 -2.35 16.55 23.01
C ARG A 146 -2.93 15.58 21.99
N HIS A 147 -4.24 15.37 21.98
CA HIS A 147 -4.89 14.50 20.99
C HIS A 147 -6.24 15.05 20.49
N VAL A 148 -6.30 16.37 20.31
CA VAL A 148 -7.35 16.97 19.48
C VAL A 148 -6.88 16.79 18.03
N SER A 149 -7.37 15.75 17.37
CA SER A 149 -7.32 15.68 15.91
C SER A 149 -7.99 16.95 15.37
N ASP A 150 -7.30 17.69 14.50
CA ASP A 150 -7.85 18.84 13.79
C ASP A 150 -8.97 18.39 12.84
N GLY A 151 -10.14 18.15 13.43
CA GLY A 151 -11.38 17.89 12.72
C GLY A 151 -11.95 19.19 12.14
N PRO A 152 -12.85 19.08 11.13
CA PRO A 152 -13.39 20.22 10.40
C PRO A 152 -14.17 21.23 11.28
N TRP A 153 -14.49 20.87 12.52
CA TRP A 153 -15.19 21.71 13.50
C TRP A 153 -14.30 22.80 14.14
N ASN A 154 -12.98 22.70 14.04
CA ASN A 154 -12.04 23.67 14.62
C ASN A 154 -11.72 24.87 13.69
N ARG A 155 -12.24 24.91 12.45
CA ARG A 155 -12.11 26.10 11.58
C ARG A 155 -13.10 27.18 11.99
N HIS A 156 -12.68 28.08 12.87
CA HIS A 156 -13.43 29.30 13.13
C HIS A 156 -13.40 30.19 11.88
N ASN A 157 -14.59 30.55 11.39
CA ASN A 157 -14.82 31.46 10.28
C ASN A 157 -14.21 32.83 10.58
N ILE A 158 -13.02 33.11 10.04
CA ILE A 158 -12.50 34.47 9.87
C ILE A 158 -12.89 34.90 8.45
N ALA A 159 -14.17 35.20 8.24
CA ALA A 159 -14.64 35.78 6.99
C ALA A 159 -16.02 36.42 7.21
N ASP A 160 -16.08 37.51 7.97
CA ASP A 160 -17.18 38.46 7.89
C ASP A 160 -16.78 39.77 8.56
N GLU A 161 -15.99 40.60 7.86
CA GLU A 161 -15.87 42.03 8.22
C GLU A 161 -15.27 42.91 7.12
N THR A 162 -15.58 42.71 5.83
CA THR A 162 -15.23 43.71 4.80
C THR A 162 -16.27 43.76 3.67
N SER A 163 -17.53 44.12 3.95
CA SER A 163 -18.49 44.53 2.91
C SER A 163 -19.70 45.24 3.51
N SER A 164 -19.51 46.41 4.12
CA SER A 164 -20.59 47.37 4.32
C SER A 164 -20.06 48.79 4.30
N ASN A 165 -19.95 49.37 3.11
CA ASN A 165 -20.11 50.81 2.86
C ASN A 165 -20.00 51.11 1.36
N MET A 166 -21.12 51.04 0.65
CA MET A 166 -21.38 51.95 -0.48
C MET A 166 -22.89 52.21 -0.57
N ARG A 167 -23.33 53.29 0.07
CA ARG A 167 -24.57 53.99 -0.25
C ARG A 167 -24.33 55.49 -0.04
N THR A 168 -24.96 56.28 -0.90
CA THR A 168 -25.09 57.75 -0.96
C THR A 168 -23.94 58.54 -1.57
N ALA A 169 -24.07 58.91 -2.85
CA ALA A 169 -24.56 60.24 -3.29
C ALA A 169 -24.76 60.21 -4.81
#